data_AF-A0A359KBJ3-F1
#
_entry.id   AF-A0A359KBJ3-F1
#
_cell.length_a   1.000
_cell.length_b   1.000
_cell.length_c   1.000
_cell.angle_alpha   90.00
_cell.angle_beta   90.00
_cell.angle_gamma   90.00
#
_symmetry.space_group_name_H-M   'P 1'
#
loop_
_entity.id
_entity.type
_entity.pdbx_description
1 polymer ?
#
loop_
_entity_poly.entity_id
_entity_poly.type
_entity_poly.pdbx_seq_one_letter_code
_entity_poly.pdbx_strand_id
1 'polypeptide(L)'
;QWLRDGLKVLSDSRQSEAMAQTLKDNGGVYLVPGFTGLGAPWWEPEARGTVVGLTRDSGPAHMVRAALESLAYQTRDLLDALTKDGAPPLKRLKVDGGVTANAFAMQFIADICEVEVERPAFQEMTAMGAARLAAYGVGLTEALW
;
A
#
# COMPACT_ATOMS: atom_id res chain seq x y z
N GLN A 1 10.86 1.08 -0.46
CA GLN A 1 12.09 1.89 -0.31
C GLN A 1 12.94 1.44 0.87
N TRP A 2 12.43 1.46 2.10
CA TRP A 2 13.18 1.03 3.29
C TRP A 2 13.85 -0.36 3.17
N LEU A 3 13.14 -1.35 2.61
CA LEU A 3 13.68 -2.69 2.33
C LEU A 3 14.90 -2.68 1.38
N ARG A 4 14.96 -1.72 0.45
CA ARG A 4 16.04 -1.58 -0.55
C ARG A 4 17.20 -0.76 0.00
N ASP A 5 16.92 0.43 0.50
CA ASP A 5 17.96 1.40 0.86
C ASP A 5 18.44 1.22 2.31
N GLY A 6 17.50 0.97 3.21
CA GLY A 6 17.76 0.82 4.65
C GLY A 6 18.23 -0.58 5.00
N LEU A 7 17.33 -1.57 4.85
CA LEU A 7 17.61 -2.96 5.23
C LEU A 7 18.44 -3.72 4.18
N LYS A 8 18.46 -3.24 2.92
CA LYS A 8 19.24 -3.80 1.81
C LYS A 8 18.94 -5.28 1.51
N VAL A 9 17.68 -5.69 1.71
CA VAL A 9 17.18 -7.01 1.30
C VAL A 9 16.73 -7.06 -0.16
N LEU A 10 16.58 -5.89 -0.79
CA LEU A 10 16.27 -5.75 -2.21
C LEU A 10 17.33 -4.88 -2.87
N SER A 11 17.74 -5.19 -4.10
CA SER A 11 18.53 -4.27 -4.92
C SER A 11 17.65 -3.34 -5.76
N ASP A 12 16.45 -3.79 -6.11
CA ASP A 12 15.42 -3.00 -6.80
C ASP A 12 14.04 -3.27 -6.18
N SER A 13 13.23 -2.22 -6.00
CA SER A 13 11.88 -2.38 -5.43
C SER A 13 10.99 -3.35 -6.23
N ARG A 14 11.21 -3.50 -7.53
CA ARG A 14 10.46 -4.40 -8.42
C ARG A 14 10.67 -5.88 -8.10
N GLN A 15 11.76 -6.24 -7.42
CA GLN A 15 12.01 -7.61 -6.96
C GLN A 15 11.04 -8.05 -5.84
N SER A 16 10.38 -7.09 -5.18
CA SER A 16 9.52 -7.37 -4.03
C SER A 16 8.36 -8.32 -4.36
N GLU A 17 7.75 -8.18 -5.54
CA GLU A 17 6.63 -9.03 -5.96
C GLU A 17 7.05 -10.48 -6.10
N ALA A 18 8.05 -10.75 -6.95
CA ALA A 18 8.55 -12.09 -7.19
C ALA A 18 9.01 -12.76 -5.87
N MET A 19 9.69 -12.01 -5.00
CA MET A 19 10.17 -12.53 -3.73
C MET A 19 9.05 -12.82 -2.73
N ALA A 20 7.97 -12.05 -2.73
CA ALA A 20 6.80 -12.34 -1.90
C ALA A 20 6.01 -13.56 -2.40
N GLN A 21 5.96 -13.76 -3.72
CA GLN A 21 5.24 -14.86 -4.36
C GLN A 21 5.96 -16.22 -4.26
N THR A 22 7.25 -16.26 -3.90
CA THR A 22 7.92 -17.53 -3.60
C THR A 22 7.40 -18.19 -2.33
N LEU A 23 6.74 -17.42 -1.46
CA LEU A 23 6.17 -17.88 -0.21
C LEU A 23 4.68 -18.17 -0.35
N LYS A 24 4.24 -19.23 0.33
CA LYS A 24 2.83 -19.58 0.45
C LYS A 24 2.07 -18.57 1.33
N ASP A 25 2.68 -18.16 2.44
CA ASP A 25 2.13 -17.23 3.43
C ASP A 25 3.28 -16.42 4.09
N ASN A 26 2.97 -15.58 5.07
CA ASN A 26 3.95 -14.76 5.76
C ASN A 26 4.75 -15.50 6.86
N GLY A 27 4.48 -16.79 7.09
CA GLY A 27 5.16 -17.59 8.11
C GLY A 27 4.97 -17.08 9.54
N GLY A 28 3.89 -16.34 9.80
CA GLY A 28 3.63 -15.68 11.09
C GLY A 28 4.39 -14.36 11.27
N VAL A 29 5.15 -13.90 10.27
CA VAL A 29 5.91 -12.64 10.34
C VAL A 29 5.00 -11.47 10.00
N TYR A 30 4.90 -10.52 10.93
CA TYR A 30 4.15 -9.28 10.74
C TYR A 30 5.08 -8.07 10.86
N LEU A 31 4.83 -7.06 10.02
CA LEU A 31 5.43 -5.74 10.12
C LEU A 31 4.35 -4.71 10.42
N VAL A 32 4.51 -3.97 11.51
CA VAL A 32 3.80 -2.70 11.75
C VAL A 32 4.73 -1.58 11.28
N PRO A 33 4.45 -0.91 10.15
CA PRO A 33 5.40 0.01 9.51
C PRO A 33 5.35 1.43 10.11
N GLY A 34 5.30 1.55 11.45
CA GLY A 34 5.30 2.81 12.18
C GLY A 34 6.64 3.54 12.18
N PHE A 35 7.38 3.58 11.07
CA PHE A 35 8.73 4.17 11.01
C PHE A 35 8.76 5.66 11.39
N THR A 36 7.64 6.35 11.22
CA THR A 36 7.44 7.76 11.59
C THR A 36 6.19 7.94 12.47
N GLY A 37 5.87 6.96 13.31
CA GLY A 37 4.59 6.88 14.01
C GLY A 37 3.50 6.24 13.15
N LEU A 38 2.32 6.05 13.74
CA LEU A 38 1.11 5.58 13.06
C LEU A 38 0.12 6.73 12.93
N GLY A 39 -0.34 6.98 11.70
CA GLY A 39 -1.36 7.98 11.40
C GLY A 39 -2.78 7.46 11.72
N ALA A 40 -3.76 7.91 10.95
CA ALA A 40 -5.14 7.43 11.07
C ALA A 40 -5.22 5.90 10.88
N PRO A 41 -6.14 5.21 11.59
CA PRO A 41 -7.01 5.74 12.66
C PRO A 41 -6.34 5.80 14.04
N TRP A 42 -5.09 5.36 14.15
CA TRP A 42 -4.40 5.11 15.43
C TRP A 42 -3.91 6.38 16.12
N TRP A 43 -3.37 7.34 15.37
CA TRP A 43 -2.81 8.60 15.90
C TRP A 43 -1.77 8.41 17.00
N GLU A 44 -0.83 7.49 16.78
CA GLU A 44 0.24 7.15 17.73
C GLU A 44 1.60 7.62 17.19
N PRO A 45 2.02 8.87 17.49
CA PRO A 45 3.28 9.43 16.99
C PRO A 45 4.52 8.73 17.58
N GLU A 46 4.39 8.13 18.77
CA GLU A 46 5.49 7.40 19.42
C GLU A 46 5.61 5.95 18.97
N ALA A 47 4.69 5.46 18.13
CA ALA A 47 4.83 4.15 17.51
C ALA A 47 6.11 4.08 16.66
N ARG A 48 6.72 2.89 16.62
CA ARG A 48 7.93 2.62 15.85
C ARG A 48 7.73 1.39 14.96
N GLY A 49 8.50 1.33 13.88
CA GLY A 49 8.54 0.17 12.99
C GLY A 49 8.83 -1.09 13.78
N THR A 50 7.90 -2.04 13.80
CA THR A 50 7.97 -3.24 14.65
C THR A 50 7.77 -4.48 13.82
N VAL A 51 8.68 -5.44 13.94
CA VAL A 51 8.56 -6.77 13.34
C VAL A 51 8.34 -7.78 14.45
N VAL A 52 7.34 -8.65 14.29
CA VAL A 52 7.04 -9.74 15.23
C VAL A 52 6.84 -11.06 14.52
N GLY A 53 6.90 -12.16 15.28
CA GLY A 53 6.63 -13.52 14.78
C GLY A 53 7.79 -14.17 14.03
N LEU A 54 9.01 -13.64 14.17
CA LEU A 54 10.20 -14.27 13.60
C LEU A 54 10.49 -15.62 14.25
N THR A 55 10.82 -16.60 13.40
CA THR A 55 11.35 -17.91 13.77
C THR A 55 12.72 -18.11 13.12
N ARG A 56 13.37 -19.25 13.37
CA ARG A 56 14.65 -19.58 12.74
C ARG A 56 14.54 -19.75 11.22
N ASP A 57 13.35 -20.07 10.72
CA ASP A 57 13.08 -20.25 9.29
C ASP A 57 12.66 -18.94 8.59
N SER A 58 12.42 -17.88 9.37
CA SER A 58 12.15 -16.55 8.82
C SER A 58 13.38 -16.01 8.07
N GLY A 59 13.13 -15.29 6.98
CA GLY A 59 14.18 -14.82 6.08
C GLY A 59 13.76 -13.59 5.28
N PRO A 60 14.62 -13.10 4.36
CA PRO A 60 14.36 -11.87 3.62
C PRO A 60 13.01 -11.84 2.87
N ALA A 61 12.61 -12.97 2.28
CA ALA A 61 11.32 -13.11 1.61
C ALA A 61 10.13 -12.86 2.56
N HIS A 62 10.20 -13.38 3.79
CA HIS A 62 9.15 -13.17 4.80
C HIS A 62 9.07 -11.70 5.21
N MET A 63 10.21 -11.01 5.29
CA MET A 63 10.24 -9.57 5.59
C MET A 63 9.58 -8.73 4.50
N VAL A 64 9.85 -9.07 3.24
CA VAL A 64 9.24 -8.37 2.11
C VAL A 64 7.76 -8.69 2.00
N ARG A 65 7.37 -9.96 2.20
CA ARG A 65 5.97 -10.37 2.28
C ARG A 65 5.23 -9.59 3.35
N ALA A 66 5.74 -9.57 4.59
CA ALA A 66 5.16 -8.84 5.71
C ALA A 66 5.02 -7.33 5.43
N ALA A 67 5.98 -6.73 4.73
CA ALA A 67 5.93 -5.33 4.35
C ALA A 67 4.90 -5.00 3.26
N LEU A 68 4.65 -5.93 2.33
CA LEU A 68 3.59 -5.77 1.33
C LEU A 68 2.21 -6.00 1.97
N GLU A 69 2.09 -7.02 2.82
CA GLU A 69 0.84 -7.32 3.52
C GLU A 69 0.41 -6.20 4.48
N SER A 70 1.36 -5.52 5.12
CA SER A 70 1.06 -4.39 6.02
C SER A 70 0.39 -3.19 5.35
N LEU A 71 0.50 -3.08 4.02
CA LEU A 71 -0.25 -2.08 3.25
C LEU A 71 -1.75 -2.38 3.31
N ALA A 72 -2.13 -3.66 3.20
CA ALA A 72 -3.53 -4.07 3.25
C ALA A 72 -4.12 -3.93 4.64
N TYR A 73 -3.37 -4.27 5.69
CA TYR A 73 -3.83 -4.11 7.07
C TYR A 73 -4.11 -2.63 7.40
N GLN A 74 -3.18 -1.73 7.07
CA GLN A 74 -3.40 -0.28 7.28
C GLN A 74 -4.54 0.28 6.40
N THR A 75 -4.68 -0.23 5.18
CA THR A 75 -5.80 0.17 4.30
C THR A 75 -7.13 -0.26 4.92
N ARG A 76 -7.23 -1.50 5.40
CA ARG A 76 -8.41 -2.04 6.08
C ARG A 76 -8.78 -1.22 7.30
N ASP A 77 -7.81 -0.91 8.16
CA ASP A 77 -8.03 -0.06 9.34
C ASP A 77 -8.65 1.29 8.96
N LEU A 78 -8.17 1.91 7.88
CA LEU A 78 -8.70 3.19 7.41
C LEU A 78 -10.11 3.07 6.81
N LEU A 79 -10.39 2.01 6.05
CA LEU A 79 -11.74 1.76 5.50
C LEU A 79 -12.75 1.48 6.61
N ASP A 80 -12.36 0.73 7.64
CA ASP A 80 -13.20 0.47 8.81
C ASP A 80 -13.46 1.76 9.58
N ALA A 81 -12.46 2.64 9.71
CA ALA A 81 -12.63 3.95 10.32
C ALA A 81 -13.62 4.84 9.54
N LEU A 82 -13.47 4.94 8.22
CA LEU A 82 -14.40 5.68 7.36
C LEU A 82 -15.83 5.15 7.49
N THR A 83 -15.99 3.83 7.52
CA THR A 83 -17.31 3.19 7.68
C THR A 83 -17.93 3.54 9.04
N LYS A 84 -17.13 3.54 10.12
CA LYS A 84 -17.57 3.96 11.46
C LYS A 84 -17.99 5.44 11.51
N ASP A 85 -17.36 6.28 10.70
CA ASP A 85 -17.72 7.70 10.54
C ASP A 85 -18.93 7.91 9.62
N GLY A 86 -19.58 6.84 9.15
CA GLY A 86 -20.81 6.89 8.36
C GLY A 86 -20.60 6.89 6.84
N ALA A 87 -19.38 6.67 6.36
CA ALA A 87 -19.16 6.46 4.93
C ALA A 87 -19.87 5.17 4.47
N PRO A 88 -20.43 5.15 3.25
CA PRO A 88 -21.02 3.94 2.70
C PRO A 88 -19.93 2.86 2.49
N PRO A 89 -20.28 1.56 2.56
CA PRO A 89 -19.36 0.48 2.26
C PRO A 89 -18.69 0.68 0.89
N LEU A 90 -17.36 0.69 0.88
CA LEU A 90 -16.60 0.84 -0.35
C LEU A 90 -16.71 -0.45 -1.16
N LYS A 91 -17.16 -0.36 -2.42
CA LYS A 91 -17.17 -1.52 -3.34
C LYS A 91 -15.93 -1.58 -4.22
N ARG A 92 -15.34 -0.41 -4.48
CA ARG A 92 -14.22 -0.25 -5.40
C ARG A 92 -13.23 0.77 -4.87
N LEU A 93 -11.96 0.38 -4.81
CA LEU A 93 -10.83 1.21 -4.46
C LEU A 93 -10.01 1.52 -5.72
N LYS A 94 -10.02 2.78 -6.15
CA LYS A 94 -9.11 3.25 -7.20
C LYS A 94 -7.75 3.55 -6.57
N VAL A 95 -6.69 3.02 -7.17
CA VAL A 95 -5.33 3.11 -6.62
C VAL A 95 -4.38 3.78 -7.61
N ASP A 96 -3.41 4.53 -7.11
CA ASP A 96 -2.34 5.12 -7.91
C ASP A 96 -0.99 5.12 -7.17
N GLY A 97 0.06 5.57 -7.86
CA GLY A 97 1.42 5.62 -7.33
C GLY A 97 2.21 4.32 -7.55
N GLY A 98 3.53 4.41 -7.31
CA GLY A 98 4.48 3.37 -7.74
C GLY A 98 4.26 1.97 -7.15
N VAL A 99 3.67 1.86 -5.94
CA VAL A 99 3.38 0.56 -5.32
C VAL A 99 2.31 -0.22 -6.07
N THR A 100 1.43 0.45 -6.82
CA THR A 100 0.35 -0.19 -7.60
C THR A 100 0.86 -1.03 -8.76
N ALA A 101 2.13 -0.88 -9.14
CA ALA A 101 2.78 -1.78 -10.08
C ALA A 101 2.94 -3.20 -9.52
N ASN A 102 2.94 -3.39 -8.19
CA ASN A 102 3.07 -4.69 -7.53
C ASN A 102 1.70 -5.40 -7.45
N ALA A 103 1.48 -6.37 -8.33
CA ALA A 103 0.23 -7.13 -8.44
C ALA A 103 -0.09 -7.95 -7.19
N PHE A 104 0.94 -8.50 -6.51
CA PHE A 104 0.74 -9.20 -5.25
C PHE A 104 0.12 -8.26 -4.19
N ALA A 105 0.68 -7.07 -4.01
CA ALA A 105 0.17 -6.11 -3.05
C ALA A 105 -1.26 -5.67 -3.39
N MET A 106 -1.56 -5.43 -4.67
CA MET A 106 -2.90 -5.03 -5.10
C MET A 106 -3.93 -6.13 -4.85
N GLN A 107 -3.59 -7.38 -5.15
CA GLN A 107 -4.48 -8.51 -4.86
C GLN A 107 -4.67 -8.68 -3.36
N PHE A 108 -3.60 -8.59 -2.56
CA PHE A 108 -3.69 -8.75 -1.11
C PHE A 108 -4.53 -7.64 -0.46
N ILE A 109 -4.45 -6.41 -0.96
CA ILE A 109 -5.35 -5.32 -0.54
C ILE A 109 -6.80 -5.67 -0.89
N ALA A 110 -7.08 -6.10 -2.12
CA ALA A 110 -8.43 -6.48 -2.54
C ALA A 110 -9.01 -7.58 -1.64
N ASP A 111 -8.21 -8.60 -1.31
CA ASP A 111 -8.61 -9.75 -0.51
C ASP A 111 -8.90 -9.35 0.95
N ILE A 112 -8.01 -8.59 1.59
CA ILE A 112 -8.15 -8.20 3.01
C ILE A 112 -9.21 -7.11 3.21
N CYS A 113 -9.33 -6.20 2.24
CA CYS A 113 -10.31 -5.12 2.31
C CYS A 113 -11.68 -5.52 1.75
N GLU A 114 -11.78 -6.66 1.07
CA GLU A 114 -13.01 -7.16 0.44
C GLU A 114 -13.59 -6.17 -0.59
N VAL A 115 -12.72 -5.56 -1.39
CA VAL A 115 -13.08 -4.54 -2.40
C VAL A 115 -12.47 -4.82 -3.77
N GLU A 116 -13.12 -4.35 -4.84
CA GLU A 116 -12.53 -4.32 -6.17
C GLU A 116 -11.39 -3.28 -6.22
N VAL A 117 -10.16 -3.68 -6.55
CA VAL A 117 -9.05 -2.74 -6.74
C VAL A 117 -8.92 -2.39 -8.22
N GLU A 118 -9.14 -1.12 -8.56
CA GLU A 118 -9.04 -0.60 -9.93
C GLU A 118 -7.73 0.18 -10.10
N ARG A 119 -6.86 -0.32 -10.98
CA ARG A 119 -5.59 0.33 -11.34
C ARG A 119 -5.72 1.06 -12.67
N PRO A 120 -5.38 2.35 -12.76
CA PRO A 120 -5.41 3.09 -14.01
C PRO A 120 -4.30 2.60 -14.95
N ALA A 121 -4.55 2.71 -16.27
CA ALA A 121 -3.52 2.45 -17.27
C ALA A 121 -2.34 3.44 -17.19
N PHE A 122 -2.63 4.67 -16.75
CA PHE A 122 -1.63 5.70 -16.48
C PHE A 122 -1.45 5.87 -14.96
N GLN A 123 -0.26 5.56 -14.44
CA GLN A 123 -0.03 5.45 -13.00
C GLN A 123 0.23 6.80 -12.30
N GLU A 124 0.61 7.84 -13.05
CA GLU A 124 0.95 9.17 -12.51
C GLU A 124 -0.29 10.06 -12.39
N MET A 125 -1.33 9.55 -11.71
CA MET A 125 -2.62 10.22 -11.55
C MET A 125 -2.49 11.58 -10.85
N THR A 126 -1.55 11.70 -9.92
CA THR A 126 -1.22 12.97 -9.25
C THR A 126 -0.81 14.05 -10.26
N ALA A 127 0.13 13.75 -11.15
CA ALA A 127 0.58 14.68 -12.18
C ALA A 127 -0.54 14.98 -13.18
N MET A 128 -1.34 13.97 -13.55
CA MET A 128 -2.48 14.16 -14.44
C MET A 128 -3.53 15.10 -13.85
N GLY A 129 -3.83 14.99 -12.55
CA GLY A 129 -4.78 15.87 -11.87
C GLY A 129 -4.32 17.34 -11.92
N ALA A 130 -3.06 17.61 -11.63
CA ALA A 130 -2.48 18.95 -11.72
C ALA A 130 -2.53 19.51 -13.15
N ALA A 131 -2.18 18.68 -14.14
CA ALA A 131 -2.23 19.08 -15.55
C ALA A 131 -3.66 19.42 -16.01
N ARG A 132 -4.67 18.63 -15.59
CA ARG A 132 -6.07 18.89 -15.92
C ARG A 132 -6.60 20.16 -15.26
N LEU A 133 -6.26 20.41 -14.00
CA LEU A 133 -6.61 21.65 -13.31
C LEU A 133 -6.02 22.87 -14.02
N ALA A 134 -4.75 22.80 -14.42
CA ALA A 134 -4.10 23.86 -15.18
C ALA A 134 -4.77 24.08 -16.54
N ALA A 135 -5.02 23.01 -17.30
CA ALA A 135 -5.65 23.06 -18.61
C ALA A 135 -7.06 23.67 -18.56
N TYR A 136 -7.87 23.30 -17.56
CA TYR A 136 -9.17 23.91 -17.32
C TYR A 136 -9.03 25.41 -16.97
N GLY A 137 -8.09 25.75 -16.09
CA GLY A 137 -7.85 27.14 -15.68
C GLY A 137 -7.45 28.08 -16.80
N VAL A 138 -6.73 27.59 -17.82
CA VAL A 138 -6.36 28.37 -19.01
C VAL A 138 -7.34 28.21 -20.19
N GLY A 139 -8.46 27.51 -19.98
CA GLY A 139 -9.49 27.31 -21.00
C GLY A 139 -9.10 26.38 -22.15
N LEU A 140 -8.09 25.53 -21.97
CA LEU A 140 -7.72 24.48 -22.94
C LEU A 140 -8.69 23.29 -22.90
N THR A 141 -9.42 23.11 -21.80
CA THR A 141 -10.50 22.14 -21.68
C THR A 141 -11.74 22.78 -21.09
N GLU A 142 -12.92 22.31 -21.51
CA GLU A 142 -14.21 22.81 -21.01
C GLU A 142 -14.66 22.12 -19.70
N ALA A 143 -14.00 21.00 -19.33
CA ALA A 143 -14.31 20.21 -18.16
C ALA A 143 -13.04 19.72 -17.43
N LEU A 144 -13.20 19.42 -16.15
CA LEU A 144 -12.16 18.86 -15.27
C LEU A 144 -11.93 17.35 -15.47
N TRP A 145 -12.96 16.62 -15.93
CA TRP A 145 -12.91 15.18 -16.14
C TRP A 145 -13.45 14.77 -17.51
#